data_AF-A0A7W0V9C9-F1
#
_entry.id   AF-A0A7W0V9C9-F1
#
_cell.length_a   1.000
_cell.length_b   1.000
_cell.length_c   1.000
_cell.angle_alpha   90.00
_cell.angle_beta   90.00
_cell.angle_gamma   90.00
#
_symmetry.space_group_name_H-M   'P 1'
#
loop_
_entity.id
_entity.type
_entity.pdbx_description
1 polymer ?
#
loop_
_entity_poly.entity_id
_entity_poly.type
_entity_poly.pdbx_seq_one_letter_code
_entity_poly.pdbx_strand_id
1 'polypeptide(L)'
;MRASIVVSSLLITALMFAARPADANPNKVFAGRIMMSEKRYPTQAKSAAAYTAQIKKQSKTSFQEDKEKKGWTVHFIGFLKTPLNDVEYIVKIYEVGGRQQQLMSSFEQFTDERGQKTLTSKVLLEKKSFGVNKELMITMENKGKVLAAGRLKILGEGERHTGKVNFSEDEAAGRE
;
A
#
# COMPACT_ATOMS: atom_id res chain seq x y z
N MET A 1 14.96 -76.20 28.30
CA MET A 1 15.72 -74.95 28.09
C MET A 1 15.98 -74.74 26.60
N ARG A 2 15.25 -73.83 25.95
CA ARG A 2 15.66 -73.15 24.70
C ARG A 2 15.00 -71.77 24.72
N ALA A 3 15.81 -70.72 24.84
CA ALA A 3 15.37 -69.34 24.77
C ALA A 3 15.20 -68.95 23.29
N SER A 4 14.15 -68.20 22.96
CA SER A 4 14.00 -67.55 21.65
C SER A 4 13.67 -66.09 21.90
N ILE A 5 14.66 -65.24 21.63
CA ILE A 5 14.57 -63.78 21.70
C ILE A 5 13.95 -63.34 20.38
N VAL A 6 12.73 -62.80 20.41
CA VAL A 6 12.11 -62.12 19.27
C VAL A 6 12.43 -60.64 19.41
N VAL A 7 13.38 -60.16 18.61
CA VAL A 7 13.69 -58.74 18.46
C VAL A 7 12.62 -58.12 17.56
N SER A 8 11.69 -57.37 18.15
CA SER A 8 10.74 -56.54 17.40
C SER A 8 11.38 -55.21 17.05
N SER A 9 11.73 -55.02 15.78
CA SER A 9 12.25 -53.77 15.23
C SER A 9 11.15 -52.71 15.15
N LEU A 10 11.34 -51.61 15.89
CA LEU A 10 10.48 -50.43 15.84
C LEU A 10 10.86 -49.56 14.64
N LEU A 11 10.04 -49.55 13.58
CA LEU A 11 10.25 -48.71 12.40
C LEU A 11 9.67 -47.30 12.67
N ILE A 12 10.50 -46.34 13.08
CA ILE A 12 10.11 -44.94 13.21
C ILE A 12 10.16 -44.31 11.81
N THR A 13 8.98 -44.14 11.18
CA THR A 13 8.86 -43.38 9.92
C THR A 13 8.86 -41.89 10.26
N ALA A 14 10.01 -41.24 10.10
CA ALA A 14 10.11 -39.79 10.23
C ALA A 14 9.36 -39.10 9.08
N LEU A 15 8.19 -38.52 9.38
CA LEU A 15 7.51 -37.56 8.51
C LEU A 15 8.39 -36.30 8.41
N MET A 16 9.31 -36.26 7.45
CA MET A 16 9.95 -35.00 7.07
C MET A 16 8.91 -34.14 6.33
N PHE A 17 8.30 -33.21 7.05
CA PHE A 17 7.67 -32.04 6.44
C PHE A 17 8.77 -31.22 5.77
N ALA A 18 9.07 -31.52 4.51
CA ALA A 18 9.87 -30.64 3.67
C ALA A 18 9.09 -29.33 3.50
N ALA A 19 9.48 -28.31 4.28
CA ALA A 19 9.03 -26.94 4.07
C ALA A 19 9.43 -26.55 2.64
N ARG A 20 8.46 -26.51 1.72
CA ARG A 20 8.70 -25.99 0.37
C ARG A 20 9.27 -24.58 0.52
N PRO A 21 10.42 -24.27 -0.10
CA PRO A 21 10.97 -22.92 -0.02
C PRO A 21 9.90 -21.96 -0.52
N ALA A 22 9.48 -21.02 0.34
CA ALA A 22 8.54 -20.00 -0.04
C ALA A 22 9.09 -19.28 -1.28
N ASP A 23 8.30 -19.21 -2.35
CA ASP A 23 8.71 -18.55 -3.58
C ASP A 23 9.09 -17.10 -3.26
N ALA A 24 10.39 -16.82 -3.32
CA ALA A 24 10.96 -15.56 -2.88
C ALA A 24 10.82 -14.45 -3.93
N ASN A 25 10.24 -14.76 -5.10
CA ASN A 25 10.06 -13.81 -6.19
C ASN A 25 9.04 -12.73 -5.78
N PRO A 26 9.44 -11.46 -5.67
CA PRO A 26 8.55 -10.37 -5.27
C PRO A 26 7.30 -10.25 -6.15
N ASN A 27 7.42 -10.53 -7.45
CA ASN A 27 6.30 -10.44 -8.41
C ASN A 27 5.23 -11.50 -8.13
N LYS A 28 5.59 -12.61 -7.48
CA LYS A 28 4.65 -13.63 -7.03
C LYS A 28 4.14 -13.33 -5.62
N VAL A 29 5.04 -12.95 -4.70
CA VAL A 29 4.70 -12.65 -3.30
C VAL A 29 3.72 -11.49 -3.17
N PHE A 30 3.87 -10.47 -4.03
CA PHE A 30 3.05 -9.26 -3.98
C PHE A 30 2.08 -9.14 -5.16
N ALA A 31 1.85 -10.21 -5.93
CA ALA A 31 1.00 -10.16 -7.12
C ALA A 31 -0.34 -9.44 -6.85
N GLY A 32 -0.61 -8.38 -7.60
CA GLY A 32 -1.78 -7.52 -7.48
C GLY A 32 -1.77 -6.49 -6.37
N ARG A 33 -0.63 -6.26 -5.72
CA ARG A 33 -0.51 -5.33 -4.59
C ARG A 33 0.33 -4.12 -4.96
N ILE A 34 -0.08 -2.97 -4.46
CA ILE A 34 0.73 -1.76 -4.41
C ILE A 34 1.33 -1.67 -3.01
N MET A 35 2.65 -1.72 -2.95
CA MET A 35 3.42 -1.48 -1.73
C MET A 35 3.82 0.00 -1.70
N MET A 36 3.67 0.66 -0.56
CA MET A 36 3.85 2.11 -0.42
C MET A 36 4.88 2.44 0.66
N SER A 37 5.62 3.53 0.51
CA SER A 37 6.62 3.99 1.47
C SER A 37 6.90 5.48 1.38
N GLU A 38 7.47 6.06 2.43
CA GLU A 38 7.86 7.48 2.46
C GLU A 38 9.14 7.75 1.65
N LYS A 39 9.94 6.71 1.41
CA LYS A 39 11.21 6.77 0.66
C LYS A 39 11.11 5.90 -0.58
N ARG A 40 11.92 6.18 -1.61
CA ARG A 40 12.03 5.33 -2.79
C ARG A 40 12.44 3.91 -2.40
N TYR A 41 11.80 2.90 -2.97
CA TYR A 41 12.23 1.51 -2.82
C TYR A 41 13.59 1.27 -3.47
N PRO A 42 14.38 0.29 -2.99
CA PRO A 42 15.62 -0.09 -3.65
C PRO A 42 15.35 -0.52 -5.09
N THR A 43 16.30 -0.24 -5.98
CA THR A 43 16.27 -0.68 -7.38
C THR A 43 17.08 -1.96 -7.60
N GLN A 44 17.91 -2.34 -6.62
CA GLN A 44 18.77 -3.51 -6.67
C GLN A 44 18.82 -4.18 -5.30
N ALA A 45 18.99 -5.50 -5.28
CA ALA A 45 19.23 -6.27 -4.07
C ALA A 45 20.06 -7.51 -4.39
N LYS A 46 20.72 -8.06 -3.36
CA LYS A 46 21.60 -9.23 -3.49
C LYS A 46 20.86 -10.51 -3.93
N SER A 47 19.55 -10.58 -3.70
CA SER A 47 18.70 -11.71 -4.12
C SER A 47 17.23 -11.32 -4.12
N ALA A 48 16.38 -12.14 -4.75
CA ALA A 48 14.92 -11.96 -4.74
C ALA A 48 14.34 -11.98 -3.30
N ALA A 49 14.84 -12.87 -2.45
CA ALA A 49 14.43 -12.95 -1.04
C ALA A 49 14.81 -11.68 -0.27
N ALA A 50 16.03 -11.19 -0.46
CA ALA A 50 16.49 -9.94 0.15
C ALA A 50 15.64 -8.75 -0.32
N TYR A 51 15.31 -8.70 -1.61
CA TYR A 51 14.46 -7.64 -2.15
C TYR A 51 13.06 -7.66 -1.56
N THR A 52 12.43 -8.83 -1.54
CA THR A 52 11.10 -9.05 -0.93
C THR A 52 11.08 -8.64 0.55
N ALA A 53 12.12 -9.00 1.31
CA ALA A 53 12.24 -8.62 2.71
C ALA A 53 12.41 -7.10 2.89
N GLN A 54 13.22 -6.45 2.05
CA GLN A 54 13.40 -5.00 2.08
C GLN A 54 12.11 -4.25 1.74
N ILE A 55 11.37 -4.69 0.72
CA ILE A 55 10.07 -4.11 0.39
C ILE A 55 9.11 -4.24 1.58
N LYS A 56 8.98 -5.43 2.19
CA LYS A 56 8.14 -5.61 3.39
C LYS A 56 8.54 -4.67 4.51
N LYS A 57 9.83 -4.58 4.81
CA LYS A 57 10.37 -3.74 5.89
C LYS A 57 10.11 -2.25 5.66
N GLN A 58 10.23 -1.77 4.43
CA GLN A 58 10.06 -0.36 4.09
C GLN A 58 8.60 0.04 3.88
N SER A 59 7.71 -0.94 3.67
CA SER A 59 6.31 -0.67 3.35
C SER A 59 5.54 -0.10 4.54
N LYS A 60 4.76 0.94 4.27
CA LYS A 60 3.87 1.62 5.20
C LYS A 60 2.47 1.72 4.60
N THR A 61 1.48 1.70 5.48
CA THR A 61 0.07 1.93 5.14
C THR A 61 -0.48 3.17 5.83
N SER A 62 0.33 3.90 6.60
CA SER A 62 -0.05 5.13 7.28
C SER A 62 1.05 6.16 7.09
N PHE A 63 0.65 7.37 6.70
CA PHE A 63 1.55 8.46 6.33
C PHE A 63 1.20 9.70 7.13
N GLN A 64 2.21 10.32 7.73
CA GLN A 64 2.06 11.58 8.45
C GLN A 64 2.28 12.78 7.53
N GLU A 65 1.53 13.85 7.75
CA GLU A 65 1.62 15.08 6.96
C GLU A 65 3.03 15.67 7.06
N ASP A 66 3.64 15.94 5.91
CA ASP A 66 4.81 16.80 5.80
C ASP A 66 4.33 18.26 5.81
N LYS A 67 4.54 18.94 6.95
CA LYS A 67 4.09 20.33 7.16
C LYS A 67 4.76 21.33 6.21
N GLU A 68 5.99 21.04 5.76
CA GLU A 68 6.72 21.91 4.83
C GLU A 68 6.15 21.78 3.42
N LYS A 69 5.90 20.55 2.97
CA LYS A 69 5.32 20.26 1.65
C LYS A 69 3.80 20.40 1.60
N LYS A 70 3.15 20.66 2.74
CA LYS A 70 1.68 20.73 2.90
C LYS A 70 0.97 19.50 2.31
N GLY A 71 1.49 18.31 2.58
CA GLY A 71 0.94 17.07 2.00
C GLY A 71 1.71 15.80 2.38
N TRP A 72 1.43 14.71 1.67
CA TRP A 72 2.08 13.40 1.88
C TRP A 72 2.83 12.97 0.62
N THR A 73 4.13 12.72 0.74
CA THR A 73 4.90 12.09 -0.35
C THR A 73 4.81 10.58 -0.21
N VAL A 74 4.24 9.92 -1.22
CA VAL A 74 4.07 8.47 -1.25
C VAL A 74 4.83 7.92 -2.44
N HIS A 75 5.89 7.17 -2.17
CA HIS A 75 6.53 6.31 -3.16
C HIS A 75 5.80 4.97 -3.16
N PHE A 76 5.60 4.40 -4.34
CA PHE A 76 4.92 3.12 -4.43
C PHE A 76 5.46 2.24 -5.54
N ILE A 77 5.36 0.94 -5.33
CA ILE A 77 5.69 -0.11 -6.29
C ILE A 77 4.49 -1.04 -6.41
N GLY A 78 3.94 -1.12 -7.62
CA GLY A 78 2.83 -2.00 -7.95
C GLY A 78 3.34 -3.27 -8.59
N PHE A 79 3.05 -4.41 -7.97
CA PHE A 79 3.29 -5.73 -8.52
C PHE A 79 2.01 -6.18 -9.20
N LEU A 80 2.03 -6.29 -10.53
CA LEU A 80 0.84 -6.48 -11.33
C LEU A 80 0.40 -7.95 -11.31
N LYS A 81 -0.92 -8.22 -11.23
CA LYS A 81 -1.46 -9.59 -11.34
C LYS A 81 -1.12 -10.24 -12.68
N THR A 82 -1.09 -9.43 -13.73
CA THR A 82 -0.71 -9.80 -15.08
C THR A 82 0.25 -8.76 -15.63
N PRO A 83 1.20 -9.14 -16.51
CA PRO A 83 2.07 -8.17 -17.18
C PRO A 83 1.27 -7.05 -17.84
N LEU A 84 1.81 -5.83 -17.82
CA LEU A 84 1.23 -4.69 -18.51
C LEU A 84 1.24 -4.97 -20.02
N ASN A 85 0.06 -5.08 -20.64
CA ASN A 85 -0.08 -5.41 -22.07
C ASN A 85 0.01 -4.15 -22.97
N ASP A 86 0.40 -3.03 -22.41
CA ASP A 86 0.49 -1.74 -23.09
C ASP A 86 1.69 -0.94 -22.57
N VAL A 87 1.89 0.24 -23.14
CA VAL A 87 2.85 1.23 -22.61
C VAL A 87 2.19 2.21 -21.66
N GLU A 88 0.86 2.30 -21.65
CA GLU A 88 0.10 3.21 -20.81
C GLU A 88 -0.60 2.47 -19.66
N TYR A 89 -0.59 3.08 -18.49
CA TYR A 89 -1.44 2.69 -17.37
C TYR A 89 -1.93 3.93 -16.61
N ILE A 90 -3.08 3.80 -15.97
CA ILE A 90 -3.71 4.87 -15.20
C ILE A 90 -3.54 4.56 -13.72
N VAL A 91 -3.09 5.55 -12.95
CA VAL A 91 -3.14 5.50 -11.50
C VAL A 91 -4.36 6.27 -11.03
N LYS A 92 -5.25 5.61 -10.30
CA LYS A 92 -6.41 6.25 -9.68
C LYS A 92 -6.32 6.17 -8.17
N ILE A 93 -6.66 7.27 -7.51
CA ILE A 93 -6.69 7.39 -6.06
C ILE A 93 -8.11 7.69 -5.64
N TYR A 94 -8.63 6.86 -4.74
CA TYR A 94 -9.98 6.97 -4.21
C TYR A 94 -9.95 7.20 -2.71
N GLU A 95 -10.93 7.90 -2.18
CA GLU A 95 -11.31 7.82 -0.77
C GLU A 95 -12.24 6.61 -0.56
N VAL A 96 -11.96 5.79 0.46
CA VAL A 96 -12.69 4.55 0.74
C VAL A 96 -13.19 4.44 2.19
N GLY A 97 -13.00 5.49 3.01
CA GLY A 97 -13.43 5.51 4.41
C GLY A 97 -14.91 5.88 4.63
N GLY A 98 -15.59 6.39 3.61
CA GLY A 98 -16.99 6.79 3.66
C GLY A 98 -17.98 5.69 3.26
N ARG A 99 -19.26 6.06 3.06
CA ARG A 99 -20.31 5.14 2.59
C ARG A 99 -20.11 4.66 1.15
N GLN A 100 -19.41 5.45 0.34
CA GLN A 100 -19.14 5.17 -1.07
C GLN A 100 -17.70 5.51 -1.42
N GLN A 101 -17.16 4.82 -2.43
CA GLN A 101 -15.85 5.10 -2.98
C GLN A 101 -15.91 6.39 -3.83
N GLN A 102 -15.09 7.38 -3.51
CA GLN A 102 -15.02 8.65 -4.24
C GLN A 102 -13.68 8.75 -4.97
N LEU A 103 -13.70 9.02 -6.28
CA LEU A 103 -12.47 9.27 -7.04
C LEU A 103 -11.91 10.65 -6.65
N MET A 104 -10.66 10.69 -6.21
CA MET A 104 -9.98 11.91 -5.76
C MET A 104 -8.98 12.41 -6.79
N SER A 105 -8.28 11.50 -7.46
CA SER A 105 -7.31 11.84 -8.50
C SER A 105 -7.14 10.69 -9.48
N SER A 106 -6.84 11.02 -10.73
CA SER A 106 -6.54 10.08 -11.81
C SER A 106 -5.46 10.68 -12.68
N PHE A 107 -4.41 9.93 -12.98
CA PHE A 107 -3.34 10.37 -13.87
C PHE A 107 -2.76 9.20 -14.67
N GLU A 108 -2.45 9.48 -15.93
CA GLU A 108 -1.82 8.55 -16.85
C GLU A 108 -0.31 8.50 -16.61
N GLN A 109 0.27 7.32 -16.85
CA GLN A 109 1.69 7.05 -16.76
C GLN A 109 2.08 6.17 -17.95
N PHE A 110 3.29 6.39 -18.45
CA PHE A 110 3.82 5.66 -19.60
C PHE A 110 5.09 4.90 -19.21
N THR A 111 5.24 3.70 -19.76
CA THR A 111 6.44 2.86 -19.65
C THR A 111 7.13 2.75 -21.00
N ASP A 112 8.45 2.56 -20.97
CA ASP A 112 9.23 2.43 -22.21
C ASP A 112 8.93 1.13 -22.96
N GLU A 113 8.50 0.10 -22.24
CA GLU A 113 8.30 -1.25 -22.77
C GLU A 113 7.00 -1.89 -22.27
N ARG A 114 6.46 -2.80 -23.08
CA ARG A 114 5.35 -3.69 -22.71
C ARG A 114 5.87 -4.88 -21.89
N GLY A 115 4.96 -5.55 -21.18
CA GLY A 115 5.26 -6.79 -20.45
C GLY A 115 5.84 -6.56 -19.05
N GLN A 116 5.94 -5.31 -18.60
CA GLN A 116 6.37 -4.97 -17.25
C GLN A 116 5.45 -5.64 -16.22
N LYS A 117 6.03 -6.33 -15.24
CA LYS A 117 5.29 -6.96 -14.12
C LYS A 117 5.27 -6.07 -12.87
N THR A 118 6.10 -5.04 -12.87
CA THR A 118 6.34 -4.20 -11.70
C THR A 118 6.50 -2.76 -12.14
N LEU A 119 5.75 -1.86 -11.53
CA LEU A 119 5.74 -0.44 -11.86
C LEU A 119 6.07 0.36 -10.61
N THR A 120 7.01 1.30 -10.71
CA THR A 120 7.38 2.16 -9.58
C THR A 120 7.01 3.60 -9.91
N SER A 121 6.39 4.30 -8.97
CA SER A 121 6.04 5.71 -9.13
C SER A 121 6.04 6.45 -7.79
N LYS A 122 5.81 7.76 -7.84
CA LYS A 122 5.74 8.66 -6.69
C LYS A 122 4.57 9.61 -6.91
N VAL A 123 3.84 9.90 -5.84
CA VAL A 123 2.80 10.93 -5.83
C VAL A 123 2.99 11.85 -4.62
N LEU A 124 2.70 13.14 -4.82
CA LEU A 124 2.47 14.09 -3.73
C LEU A 124 0.97 14.24 -3.55
N LEU A 125 0.45 13.84 -2.39
CA LEU A 125 -0.93 14.04 -2.01
C LEU A 125 -1.03 15.38 -1.32
N GLU A 126 -1.48 16.41 -2.02
CA GLU A 126 -1.60 17.76 -1.46
C GLU A 126 -2.76 17.84 -0.47
N LYS A 127 -2.54 18.41 0.71
CA LYS A 127 -3.57 18.58 1.75
C LYS A 127 -4.80 19.32 1.26
N LYS A 128 -4.62 20.32 0.39
CA LYS A 128 -5.72 21.10 -0.18
C LYS A 128 -6.69 20.23 -0.99
N SER A 129 -6.17 19.22 -1.69
CA SER A 129 -6.95 18.37 -2.61
C SER A 129 -7.49 17.12 -1.92
N PHE A 130 -6.71 16.56 -0.99
CA PHE A 130 -7.05 15.30 -0.32
C PHE A 130 -7.63 15.49 1.09
N GLY A 131 -7.50 16.65 1.73
CA GLY A 131 -7.83 16.82 3.15
C GLY A 131 -6.91 16.01 4.07
N VAL A 132 -7.30 15.83 5.33
CA VAL A 132 -6.53 15.08 6.35
C VAL A 132 -7.36 13.92 6.92
N ASN A 133 -6.70 12.94 7.54
CA ASN A 133 -7.32 11.85 8.31
C ASN A 133 -8.28 10.98 7.49
N LYS A 134 -7.87 10.66 6.26
CA LYS A 134 -8.64 9.82 5.32
C LYS A 134 -8.01 8.46 5.09
N GLU A 135 -8.85 7.49 4.76
CA GLU A 135 -8.43 6.22 4.17
C GLU A 135 -8.60 6.27 2.65
N LEU A 136 -7.49 6.00 1.96
CA LEU A 136 -7.38 6.07 0.52
C LEU A 136 -7.06 4.70 -0.07
N MET A 137 -7.47 4.49 -1.32
CA MET A 137 -7.11 3.34 -2.14
C MET A 137 -6.46 3.83 -3.44
N ILE A 138 -5.24 3.35 -3.69
CA ILE A 138 -4.54 3.56 -4.96
C ILE A 138 -4.75 2.31 -5.81
N THR A 139 -5.03 2.52 -7.09
CA THR A 139 -5.15 1.45 -8.10
C THR A 139 -4.26 1.78 -9.30
N MET A 140 -3.70 0.74 -9.89
CA MET A 140 -3.05 0.79 -11.21
C MET A 140 -3.93 0.03 -12.19
N GLU A 141 -4.38 0.70 -13.24
CA GLU A 141 -5.32 0.18 -14.21
C GLU A 141 -4.73 0.22 -15.63
N ASN A 142 -5.08 -0.77 -16.44
CA ASN A 142 -4.89 -0.72 -17.89
C ASN A 142 -6.20 -1.11 -18.56
N LYS A 143 -6.73 -0.27 -19.46
CA LYS A 143 -8.00 -0.52 -20.19
C LYS A 143 -9.16 -0.88 -19.26
N GLY A 144 -9.29 -0.17 -18.14
CA GLY A 144 -10.34 -0.37 -17.14
C GLY A 144 -10.17 -1.61 -16.24
N LYS A 145 -9.07 -2.37 -16.37
CA LYS A 145 -8.77 -3.51 -15.50
C LYS A 145 -7.78 -3.12 -14.42
N VAL A 146 -8.14 -3.34 -13.15
CA VAL A 146 -7.24 -3.16 -12.01
C VAL A 146 -6.17 -4.25 -11.99
N LEU A 147 -4.92 -3.85 -12.25
CA LEU A 147 -3.76 -4.72 -12.27
C LEU A 147 -3.10 -4.84 -10.89
N ALA A 148 -3.14 -3.77 -10.09
CA ALA A 148 -2.68 -3.77 -8.71
C ALA A 148 -3.45 -2.73 -7.88
N ALA A 149 -3.59 -2.97 -6.57
CA ALA A 149 -4.20 -2.01 -5.65
C ALA A 149 -3.51 -2.00 -4.28
N GLY A 150 -3.63 -0.89 -3.56
CA GLY A 150 -3.14 -0.75 -2.19
C GLY A 150 -3.94 0.30 -1.42
N ARG A 151 -4.08 0.10 -0.11
CA ARG A 151 -4.74 1.07 0.78
C ARG A 151 -3.74 1.75 1.69
N LEU A 152 -3.96 3.04 1.93
CA LEU A 152 -3.19 3.85 2.85
C LEU A 152 -4.08 4.79 3.65
N LYS A 153 -3.60 5.20 4.82
CA LYS A 153 -4.18 6.26 5.63
C LYS A 153 -3.27 7.48 5.57
N ILE A 154 -3.85 8.64 5.34
CA ILE A 154 -3.17 9.92 5.47
C ILE A 154 -3.60 10.57 6.78
N LEU A 155 -2.63 10.97 7.59
CA LEU A 155 -2.83 11.54 8.91
C LEU A 155 -2.29 12.98 8.92
N GLY A 156 -3.03 13.90 9.53
CA GLY A 156 -2.65 15.30 9.60
C GLY A 156 -3.49 16.10 10.59
N GLU A 157 -3.07 17.34 10.83
CA GLU A 157 -3.80 18.26 11.71
C GLU A 157 -4.92 18.95 10.93
N GLY A 158 -6.16 18.78 11.38
CA GLY A 158 -7.32 19.50 10.84
C GLY A 158 -7.25 20.99 11.15
N GLU A 159 -7.93 21.81 10.35
CA GLU A 159 -8.05 23.24 10.64
C GLU A 159 -8.82 23.43 11.96
N ARG A 160 -8.16 24.05 12.94
CA ARG A 160 -8.83 24.50 14.16
C ARG A 160 -9.54 25.80 13.85
N HIS A 161 -10.83 25.75 13.53
CA HIS A 161 -11.68 26.93 13.59
C HIS A 161 -11.92 27.27 15.07
N THR A 162 -11.00 28.00 15.70
CA THR A 162 -11.29 28.60 17.00
C THR A 162 -12.31 29.70 16.76
N GLY A 163 -13.59 29.38 16.88
CA GLY A 163 -14.68 30.36 16.84
C GLY A 163 -14.51 31.32 18.01
N LYS A 164 -13.80 32.44 17.80
CA LYS A 164 -13.99 33.61 18.65
C LYS A 164 -15.38 34.15 18.32
N VAL A 165 -16.37 33.70 19.08
CA VAL A 165 -17.69 34.33 19.11
C VAL A 165 -17.48 35.67 19.81
N ASN A 166 -17.36 36.73 19.03
CA ASN A 166 -17.50 38.08 19.56
C ASN A 166 -19.00 38.30 19.75
N PHE A 167 -19.50 38.14 20.98
CA PHE A 167 -20.78 38.69 21.36
C PHE A 167 -20.62 40.21 21.34
N SER A 168 -21.15 40.88 20.31
CA SER A 168 -21.39 42.32 20.39
C SER A 168 -22.54 42.54 21.37
N GLU A 169 -22.38 43.48 22.31
CA GLU A 169 -23.35 43.81 23.38
C GLU A 169 -24.73 44.26 22.88
N ASP A 170 -24.95 44.40 21.55
CA ASP A 170 -26.22 44.81 20.94
C ASP A 170 -27.34 43.75 21.01
N GLU A 171 -27.05 42.48 21.32
CA GLU A 171 -28.10 41.46 21.53
C GLU A 171 -28.61 41.37 22.98
N ALA A 172 -28.00 42.11 23.92
CA ALA A 172 -28.36 42.07 25.35
C ALA A 172 -29.23 43.25 25.82
N ALA A 173 -29.55 44.21 24.94
CA ALA A 173 -30.44 45.31 25.26
C ALA A 173 -31.86 44.98 24.79
N GLY A 174 -32.65 44.40 25.70
CA GLY A 174 -34.09 44.23 25.50
C GLY A 174 -34.75 45.55 25.06
N ARG A 175 -35.59 45.45 24.03
CA ARG A 175 -36.52 46.52 23.67
C ARG A 175 -37.94 45.97 23.73
N GLU A 176 -38.59 46.43 24.79
CA GLU A 176 -40.03 46.69 25.02
C GLU A 176 -41.08 45.69 24.54
#